data_AF-A0ABD0PK58-F1
#
_entry.id   AF-A0ABD0PK58-F1
#
_cell.length_a   1.000
_cell.length_b   1.000
_cell.length_c   1.000
_cell.angle_alpha   90.00
_cell.angle_beta   90.00
_cell.angle_gamma   90.00
#
_symmetry.space_group_name_H-M   'P 1'
#
loop_
_entity.id
_entity.type
_entity.pdbx_description
1 polymer ?
#
loop_
_entity_poly.entity_id
_entity_poly.type
_entity_poly.pdbx_seq_one_letter_code
_entity_poly.pdbx_strand_id
1 'polypeptide(L)'
;TVPDTITKWAAGAFCTSSAGFGVAPKTNLTVFKPFFVSLALPYSVIREETFTLKATVFNYLPKCIMVKVTLADSPQFTAQPCKGCTYTQCVCSEESQTF
;
A
#
# COMPACT_ATOMS: atom_id res chain seq x y z
N THR A 1 -8.68 7.70 -12.86
CA THR A 1 -7.96 6.65 -12.11
C THR A 1 -7.99 7.01 -10.64
N VAL A 2 -8.11 6.02 -9.75
CA VAL A 2 -8.35 6.21 -8.31
C VAL A 2 -7.04 5.98 -7.53
N PRO A 3 -6.75 6.72 -6.44
CA PRO A 3 -5.54 6.53 -5.66
C PRO A 3 -5.44 5.14 -5.02
N ASP A 4 -4.22 4.60 -4.89
CA ASP A 4 -3.96 3.26 -4.31
C ASP A 4 -4.15 3.19 -2.78
N THR A 5 -4.38 4.33 -2.13
CA THR A 5 -4.54 4.42 -0.67
C THR A 5 -5.96 4.02 -0.25
N ILE A 6 -6.08 3.12 0.74
CA ILE A 6 -7.36 2.72 1.35
C ILE A 6 -7.89 3.85 2.22
N THR A 7 -8.46 4.87 1.60
CA THR A 7 -9.04 6.05 2.27
C THR A 7 -10.39 6.42 1.65
N LYS A 8 -11.21 7.08 2.45
CA LYS A 8 -12.42 7.75 1.96
C LYS A 8 -12.02 9.08 1.34
N TRP A 9 -12.40 9.28 0.09
CA TRP A 9 -12.19 10.52 -0.66
C TRP A 9 -13.48 11.33 -0.67
N ALA A 10 -13.42 12.59 -0.23
CA ALA A 10 -14.54 13.52 -0.35
C ALA A 10 -14.34 14.36 -1.62
N ALA A 11 -15.16 14.13 -2.64
CA ALA A 11 -15.18 14.91 -3.87
C ALA A 11 -16.09 16.12 -3.70
N GLY A 12 -15.54 17.32 -3.94
CA GLY A 12 -16.30 18.56 -4.04
C GLY A 12 -16.19 19.11 -5.46
N ALA A 13 -17.24 19.77 -5.93
CA ALA A 13 -17.25 20.46 -7.21
C ALA A 13 -17.85 21.85 -7.05
N PHE A 14 -17.42 22.77 -7.91
CA PHE A 14 -18.03 24.09 -8.02
C PHE A 14 -18.21 24.43 -9.50
N CYS A 15 -19.20 25.27 -9.79
CA CYS A 15 -19.54 25.71 -11.14
C CYS A 15 -19.46 27.23 -11.19
N THR A 16 -18.92 27.76 -12.28
CA THR A 16 -18.90 29.20 -12.58
C THR A 16 -19.64 29.45 -13.89
N SER A 17 -20.47 30.49 -13.93
CA SER A 17 -21.19 30.92 -15.13
C SER A 17 -21.41 32.43 -15.10
N SER A 18 -21.92 32.98 -16.20
CA SER A 18 -22.40 34.37 -16.25
C SER A 18 -23.52 34.66 -15.23
N ALA A 19 -24.24 33.63 -14.77
CA ALA A 19 -25.25 33.73 -13.72
C ALA A 19 -24.66 33.67 -12.29
N GLY A 20 -23.35 33.42 -12.14
CA GLY A 20 -22.65 33.43 -10.85
C GLY A 20 -21.93 32.13 -10.51
N PHE A 21 -21.69 31.94 -9.22
CA PHE A 21 -20.92 30.84 -8.64
C PHE A 21 -21.84 29.90 -7.84
N GLY A 22 -21.69 28.58 -8.06
CA GLY A 22 -22.41 27.55 -7.32
C GLY A 22 -21.46 26.47 -6.79
N VAL A 23 -21.74 25.94 -5.61
CA VAL A 23 -20.99 24.83 -5.00
C VAL A 23 -21.86 23.59 -4.92
N ALA A 24 -21.37 22.48 -5.43
CA ALA A 24 -22.05 21.20 -5.38
C ALA A 24 -21.87 20.52 -4.01
N PRO A 25 -22.85 19.72 -3.53
CA PRO A 25 -22.71 18.92 -2.32
C PRO A 25 -21.53 17.94 -2.41
N LYS A 26 -20.82 17.75 -1.30
CA LYS A 26 -19.70 16.81 -1.23
C LYS A 26 -20.20 15.38 -1.35
N THR A 27 -19.53 14.58 -2.18
CA THR A 27 -19.80 13.14 -2.34
C THR A 27 -18.62 12.33 -1.84
N ASN A 28 -18.87 11.23 -1.13
CA ASN A 28 -17.82 10.37 -0.59
C ASN A 28 -17.60 9.14 -1.49
N LEU A 29 -16.35 8.86 -1.81
CA LEU A 29 -15.90 7.68 -2.54
C LEU A 29 -15.02 6.84 -1.61
N THR A 30 -15.40 5.59 -1.35
CA THR A 30 -14.56 4.67 -0.54
C THR A 30 -13.72 3.82 -1.49
N VAL A 31 -12.40 3.91 -1.35
CA VAL A 31 -11.47 3.12 -2.14
C VAL A 31 -10.95 1.98 -1.27
N PHE A 32 -11.11 0.76 -1.74
CA PHE A 32 -10.64 -0.43 -1.03
C PHE A 32 -9.84 -1.29 -1.97
N LYS A 33 -8.61 -1.63 -1.56
CA LYS A 33 -7.74 -2.54 -2.28
C LYS A 33 -7.75 -3.88 -1.52
N PRO A 34 -8.35 -4.94 -2.09
CA PRO A 34 -8.57 -6.19 -1.36
C PRO A 34 -7.29 -7.01 -1.17
N PHE A 35 -6.21 -6.69 -1.87
CA PHE A 35 -4.92 -7.36 -1.74
C PHE A 35 -3.78 -6.37 -1.98
N PHE A 36 -2.92 -6.16 -0.98
CA PHE A 36 -1.82 -5.19 -1.06
C PHE A 36 -0.67 -5.52 -0.12
N VAL A 37 0.48 -4.91 -0.38
CA VAL A 37 1.68 -4.96 0.47
C VAL A 37 1.87 -3.60 1.15
N SER A 38 2.24 -3.64 2.43
CA SER A 38 2.61 -2.48 3.24
C SER A 38 4.06 -2.64 3.70
N LEU A 39 4.87 -1.58 3.55
CA LEU A 39 6.27 -1.59 3.96
C LEU A 39 6.42 -0.79 5.26
N ALA A 40 7.01 -1.41 6.28
CA ALA A 40 7.35 -0.72 7.52
C ALA A 40 8.70 -0.01 7.36
N LEU A 41 8.69 1.14 6.71
CA LEU A 41 9.88 1.97 6.51
C LEU A 41 10.16 2.82 7.77
N PRO A 42 11.42 2.91 8.22
CA PRO A 42 11.80 3.89 9.23
C PRO A 42 11.63 5.31 8.68
N TYR A 43 11.53 6.29 9.57
CA TYR A 43 11.36 7.69 9.19
C TYR A 43 12.49 8.20 8.26
N SER A 44 13.72 7.77 8.51
CA SER A 44 14.88 8.05 7.67
C SER A 44 15.93 6.96 7.85
N VAL A 45 16.76 6.77 6.83
CA VAL A 45 17.95 5.89 6.85
C VAL A 45 19.12 6.72 6.37
N ILE A 46 20.27 6.62 7.04
CA ILE A 46 21.50 7.28 6.58
C ILE A 46 22.32 6.33 5.68
N ARG A 47 23.15 6.90 4.80
CA ARG A 47 24.07 6.08 3.98
C ARG A 47 24.97 5.24 4.90
N GLU A 48 25.29 4.03 4.45
CA GLU A 48 26.07 3.02 5.20
C GLU A 48 25.36 2.41 6.43
N GLU A 49 24.09 2.73 6.68
CA GLU A 49 23.29 2.06 7.71
C GLU A 49 22.65 0.78 7.17
N THR A 50 22.62 -0.28 7.98
CA THR A 50 21.89 -1.52 7.69
C THR A 50 20.60 -1.56 8.51
N PHE A 51 19.46 -1.74 7.84
CA PHE A 51 18.17 -1.87 8.50
C PHE A 51 17.39 -3.08 7.96
N THR A 52 16.51 -3.61 8.79
CA THR A 52 15.60 -4.70 8.40
C THR A 52 14.33 -4.10 7.79
N LEU A 53 14.13 -4.30 6.49
CA LEU A 53 12.88 -3.96 5.82
C LEU A 53 11.85 -5.06 6.08
N LYS A 54 10.72 -4.70 6.70
CA LYS A 54 9.58 -5.62 6.89
C LYS A 54 8.47 -5.29 5.90
N ALA A 55 7.96 -6.32 5.24
CA ALA A 55 6.86 -6.20 4.29
C ALA A 55 5.66 -7.03 4.77
N THR A 56 4.51 -6.40 4.97
CA THR A 56 3.28 -7.08 5.37
C THR A 56 2.31 -7.15 4.20
N VAL A 57 1.91 -8.36 3.81
CA VAL A 57 0.89 -8.58 2.80
C VAL A 57 -0.46 -8.77 3.48
N PHE A 58 -1.46 -8.02 3.05
CA PHE A 58 -2.84 -8.12 3.52
C PHE A 58 -3.71 -8.77 2.45
N ASN A 59 -4.49 -9.77 2.84
CA ASN A 59 -5.42 -10.47 1.96
C ASN A 59 -6.86 -10.41 2.50
N TYR A 60 -7.67 -9.54 1.91
CA TYR A 60 -9.11 -9.41 2.18
C TYR A 60 -9.95 -10.14 1.11
N LEU A 61 -9.35 -11.03 0.31
CA LEU A 61 -10.07 -11.89 -0.63
C LEU A 61 -10.54 -13.16 0.09
N PRO A 62 -11.68 -13.76 -0.30
CA PRO A 62 -12.25 -14.94 0.36
C PRO A 62 -11.51 -16.25 0.03
N LYS A 63 -10.21 -16.20 -0.30
CA LYS A 63 -9.40 -17.33 -0.76
C LYS A 63 -7.99 -17.27 -0.18
N CYS A 64 -7.38 -18.43 0.02
CA CYS A 64 -5.96 -18.53 0.33
C CYS A 64 -5.10 -18.38 -0.92
N ILE A 65 -4.10 -17.51 -0.85
CA ILE A 65 -3.21 -17.18 -1.96
C ILE A 65 -1.78 -17.47 -1.53
N MET A 66 -1.04 -18.21 -2.34
CA MET A 66 0.40 -18.40 -2.13
C MET A 66 1.14 -17.17 -2.65
N VAL A 67 1.83 -16.47 -1.75
CA VAL A 67 2.49 -15.19 -2.05
C VAL A 67 3.99 -15.37 -1.92
N LYS A 68 4.73 -14.87 -2.92
CA LYS A 68 6.18 -14.74 -2.89
C LYS A 68 6.56 -13.25 -2.90
N VAL A 69 7.34 -12.83 -1.91
CA VAL A 69 7.82 -11.44 -1.79
C VAL A 69 9.26 -11.36 -2.27
N THR A 70 9.56 -10.37 -3.11
CA THR A 70 10.91 -10.10 -3.62
C THR A 70 11.19 -8.61 -3.55
N LEU A 71 12.38 -8.24 -3.09
CA LEU A 71 12.85 -6.87 -3.19
C LEU A 71 13.40 -6.64 -4.60
N ALA A 72 12.98 -5.55 -5.25
CA ALA A 72 13.49 -5.20 -6.57
C ALA A 72 14.93 -4.67 -6.47
N ASP A 73 15.75 -4.99 -7.46
CA ASP A 73 17.12 -4.48 -7.54
C ASP A 73 17.13 -2.97 -7.78
N SER A 74 18.06 -2.26 -7.13
CA SER A 74 18.22 -0.82 -7.26
C SER A 74 19.68 -0.42 -7.04
N PRO A 75 20.21 0.58 -7.77
CA PRO A 75 21.55 1.12 -7.52
C PRO A 75 21.64 1.92 -6.20
N GLN A 76 20.51 2.17 -5.52
CA GLN A 76 20.45 3.00 -4.32
C GLN A 76 20.65 2.22 -3.02
N PHE A 77 20.53 0.89 -3.05
CA PHE A 77 20.65 0.05 -1.87
C PHE A 77 21.21 -1.33 -2.24
N THR A 78 21.79 -2.02 -1.26
CA THR A 78 22.22 -3.40 -1.40
C THR A 78 21.33 -4.30 -0.57
N ALA A 79 20.68 -5.27 -1.20
CA ALA A 79 19.83 -6.23 -0.51
C ALA A 79 20.69 -7.34 0.12
N GLN A 80 20.52 -7.58 1.42
CA GLN A 80 21.09 -8.75 2.09
C GLN A 80 19.95 -9.70 2.48
N PRO A 81 19.99 -10.97 2.05
CA PRO A 81 18.99 -11.94 2.48
C PRO A 81 19.11 -12.18 3.98
N CYS A 82 17.96 -12.19 4.67
CA CYS A 82 17.96 -12.44 6.10
C CYS A 82 18.03 -13.94 6.40
N LYS A 83 18.90 -14.32 7.36
CA LYS A 83 19.13 -15.72 7.72
C LYS A 83 17.86 -16.31 8.35
N GLY A 84 17.35 -17.39 7.74
CA GLY A 84 16.17 -18.11 8.23
C GLY A 84 14.82 -17.50 7.84
N CYS A 85 14.81 -16.43 7.05
CA CYS A 85 13.57 -15.83 6.57
C CYS A 85 12.94 -16.66 5.45
N THR A 86 11.61 -16.73 5.48
CA THR A 86 10.80 -17.38 4.44
C THR A 86 10.11 -16.31 3.63
N TYR A 87 10.40 -16.24 2.33
CA TYR A 87 9.84 -15.23 1.42
C TYR A 87 8.62 -15.72 0.64
N THR A 88 8.16 -16.94 0.90
CA THR A 88 7.01 -17.55 0.23
C THR A 88 6.09 -18.18 1.26
N GLN A 89 4.86 -17.69 1.37
CA GLN A 89 3.90 -18.20 2.32
C GLN A 89 2.48 -18.08 1.81
N CYS A 90 1.61 -19.00 2.24
CA CYS A 90 0.19 -18.91 1.98
C CYS A 90 -0.45 -17.89 2.94
N VAL A 91 -1.22 -16.94 2.40
CA VAL A 91 -1.98 -15.95 3.17
C VAL A 91 -3.46 -16.21 2.91
N CYS A 92 -4.21 -16.60 3.95
CA CYS A 92 -5.63 -16.91 3.82
C CYS A 92 -6.53 -15.68 3.91
N SER A 93 -7.84 -15.89 3.80
CA SER A 93 -8.84 -14.83 3.84
C SER A 93 -8.80 -14.07 5.16
N GLU A 94 -8.86 -12.74 5.09
CA GLU A 94 -8.80 -11.84 6.25
C GLU A 94 -7.53 -12.00 7.09
N GLU A 95 -6.46 -12.55 6.51
CA GLU A 95 -5.16 -12.69 7.15
C GLU A 95 -4.14 -11.70 6.60
N SER A 96 -3.12 -11.44 7.41
CA SER A 96 -1.94 -10.70 7.01
C SER A 96 -0.68 -11.45 7.39
N GLN A 97 0.31 -11.50 6.50
CA GLN A 97 1.60 -12.13 6.75
C GLN A 97 2.73 -11.10 6.62
N THR A 98 3.65 -11.10 7.58
CA THR A 98 4.87 -10.27 7.51
C THR A 98 6.05 -11.13 7.07
N PHE A 99 6.83 -10.58 6.14
CA PHE A 99 8.05 -11.13 5.57
C PHE A 99 9.24 -10.25 5.98
#